data_AF-A0A1M6KG74-F1
#
_entry.id   AF-A0A1M6KG74-F1
#
_cell.length_a   1.000
_cell.length_b   1.000
_cell.length_c   1.000
_cell.angle_alpha   90.00
_cell.angle_beta   90.00
_cell.angle_gamma   90.00
#
_symmetry.space_group_name_H-M   'P 1'
#
loop_
_entity.id
_entity.type
_entity.pdbx_description
1 polymer ?
#
loop_
_entity_poly.entity_id
_entity_poly.type
_entity_poly.pdbx_seq_one_letter_code
_entity_poly.pdbx_strand_id
1 'polypeptide(L)'
;MKPLDVVFFKRIPVDSWRYEKYPDVTAALAPMLAAMKAELEKFDIELRCVDEEFTSVIKGYGELLNSMRISFPSAGVGSYCLGHIISASQNLDIVEDLKRGINRVAFAPETVEPSGSDKVVCHNCGCGC
;
A
#
# COMPACT_ATOMS: atom_id res chain seq x y z
N MET A 1 -11.10 10.47 -15.48
CA MET A 1 -10.12 10.06 -14.45
C MET A 1 -10.43 8.67 -13.95
N LYS A 2 -9.42 7.82 -13.99
CA LYS A 2 -9.46 6.44 -13.52
C LYS A 2 -9.04 6.40 -12.04
N PRO A 3 -9.87 5.88 -11.12
CA PRO A 3 -9.56 5.90 -9.70
C PRO A 3 -8.47 4.87 -9.34
N LEU A 4 -7.41 5.32 -8.70
CA LEU A 4 -6.40 4.50 -8.04
C LEU A 4 -6.50 4.76 -6.54
N ASP A 5 -6.93 3.74 -5.79
CA ASP A 5 -7.16 3.86 -4.36
C ASP A 5 -5.96 3.35 -3.57
N VAL A 6 -5.53 4.13 -2.59
CA VAL A 6 -4.66 3.68 -1.51
C VAL A 6 -5.52 3.62 -0.25
N VAL A 7 -5.75 2.41 0.24
CA VAL A 7 -6.55 2.15 1.44
C VAL A 7 -5.62 2.01 2.64
N PHE A 8 -5.91 2.70 3.73
CA PHE A 8 -5.17 2.69 4.98
C PHE A 8 -5.97 2.00 6.07
N PHE A 9 -5.39 1.00 6.72
CA PHE A 9 -5.97 0.39 7.92
C PHE A 9 -5.51 1.13 9.17
N LYS A 10 -6.32 1.07 10.23
CA LYS A 10 -5.87 1.44 11.57
C LYS A 10 -4.72 0.51 11.99
N ARG A 11 -3.73 1.05 12.69
CA ARG A 11 -2.51 0.32 13.07
C ARG A 11 -2.39 0.26 14.57
N ILE A 12 -2.25 -0.95 15.12
CA ILE A 12 -1.89 -1.17 16.52
C ILE A 12 -0.52 -1.87 16.54
N PRO A 13 0.58 -1.16 16.85
CA PRO A 13 1.87 -1.80 17.02
C PRO A 13 1.88 -2.66 18.29
N VAL A 14 2.60 -3.77 18.26
CA VAL A 14 2.90 -4.56 19.47
C VAL A 14 4.06 -3.93 20.25
N ASP A 15 4.10 -4.11 21.56
CA ASP A 15 5.14 -3.51 22.42
C ASP A 15 6.57 -3.90 22.03
N SER A 16 6.75 -5.08 21.43
CA SER A 16 8.06 -5.60 21.02
C SER A 16 8.56 -5.02 19.70
N TRP A 17 7.79 -4.19 19.01
CA TRP A 17 8.17 -3.65 17.71
C TRP A 17 7.78 -2.17 17.57
N ARG A 18 8.73 -1.36 17.10
CA ARG A 18 8.50 0.05 16.78
C ARG A 18 9.15 0.39 15.46
N TYR A 19 8.44 1.16 14.64
CA TYR A 19 9.02 1.74 13.45
C TYR A 19 9.72 3.05 13.79
N GLU A 20 11.05 3.03 13.82
CA GLU A 20 11.85 4.17 14.30
C GLU A 20 11.94 5.31 13.29
N LYS A 21 11.90 4.99 11.99
CA LYS A 21 12.14 5.97 10.92
C LYS A 21 11.06 7.05 10.85
N TYR A 22 9.80 6.64 10.97
CA TYR A 22 8.66 7.54 10.99
C TYR A 22 7.71 7.17 12.14
N PRO A 23 7.80 7.87 13.30
CA PRO A 23 6.93 7.62 14.44
C PRO A 23 5.44 7.82 14.10
N ASP A 24 5.14 8.79 13.23
CA ASP A 24 3.83 8.98 12.61
C ASP A 24 3.95 8.71 11.11
N VAL A 25 3.60 7.49 10.73
CA VAL A 25 3.65 7.05 9.33
C VAL A 25 2.67 7.85 8.46
N THR A 26 1.48 8.18 8.96
CA THR A 26 0.47 8.88 8.18
C THR A 26 0.93 10.31 7.85
N ALA A 27 1.46 11.02 8.85
CA ALA A 27 2.05 12.34 8.63
C ALA A 27 3.25 12.29 7.66
N ALA A 28 4.09 11.27 7.75
CA ALA A 28 5.25 11.10 6.86
C ALA A 28 4.85 10.84 5.40
N LEU A 29 3.74 10.15 5.16
CA LEU A 29 3.26 9.84 3.81
C LEU A 29 2.57 11.02 3.13
N ALA A 30 1.95 11.92 3.89
CA ALA A 30 1.10 12.98 3.36
C ALA A 30 1.77 13.88 2.28
N PRO A 31 3.02 14.38 2.46
CA PRO A 31 3.66 15.19 1.43
C PRO A 31 3.91 14.41 0.13
N MET A 32 4.30 13.14 0.25
CA MET A 32 4.55 12.28 -0.91
C MET A 32 3.24 11.98 -1.66
N LEU A 33 2.16 11.66 -0.94
CA LEU A 33 0.84 11.41 -1.54
C LEU A 33 0.29 12.65 -2.26
N ALA A 34 0.46 13.84 -1.68
CA ALA A 34 0.06 15.09 -2.31
C ALA A 34 0.82 15.34 -3.63
N ALA A 35 2.13 15.10 -3.64
CA ALA A 35 2.94 15.20 -4.86
C ALA A 35 2.50 14.17 -5.92
N MET A 36 2.31 12.91 -5.52
CA MET A 36 1.86 11.85 -6.43
C MET A 36 0.48 12.12 -7.02
N LYS A 37 -0.44 12.69 -6.25
CA LYS A 37 -1.77 13.07 -6.75
C LYS A 37 -1.66 14.06 -7.92
N ALA A 38 -0.83 15.09 -7.77
CA ALA A 38 -0.60 16.09 -8.82
C ALA A 38 0.16 15.53 -10.04
N GLU A 39 1.04 14.54 -9.84
CA GLU A 39 1.73 13.86 -10.94
C GLU A 39 0.79 12.94 -11.72
N LEU A 40 0.00 12.12 -11.03
CA LEU A 40 -0.90 11.12 -11.62
C LEU A 40 -2.09 11.74 -12.35
N GLU A 41 -2.55 12.92 -11.90
CA GLU A 41 -3.62 13.66 -12.57
C GLU A 41 -3.29 13.96 -14.04
N LYS A 42 -2.00 14.17 -14.37
CA LYS A 42 -1.52 14.39 -15.75
C LYS A 42 -1.72 13.17 -16.67
N PHE A 43 -1.97 11.99 -16.11
CA PHE A 43 -2.19 10.73 -16.82
C PHE A 43 -3.65 10.26 -16.76
N ASP A 44 -4.59 11.15 -16.39
CA ASP A 44 -6.00 10.84 -16.13
C ASP A 44 -6.18 9.78 -15.03
N ILE A 45 -5.28 9.75 -14.03
CA ILE A 45 -5.36 8.87 -12.86
C ILE A 45 -5.69 9.72 -11.64
N GLU A 46 -6.77 9.37 -10.93
CA GLU A 46 -7.14 10.00 -9.67
C GLU A 46 -6.62 9.18 -8.51
N LEU A 47 -5.57 9.67 -7.82
CA LEU A 47 -5.10 9.08 -6.59
C LEU A 47 -6.02 9.45 -5.43
N ARG A 48 -6.67 8.45 -4.83
CA ARG A 48 -7.56 8.62 -3.66
C ARG A 48 -6.97 7.91 -2.45
N CYS A 49 -7.01 8.57 -1.31
CA CYS A 49 -6.63 7.97 -0.02
C CYS A 49 -7.90 7.66 0.74
N VAL A 50 -8.07 6.40 1.15
CA VAL A 50 -9.28 5.90 1.81
C VAL A 50 -8.88 5.30 3.15
N ASP A 51 -9.46 5.79 4.24
CA ASP A 51 -9.29 5.16 5.54
C ASP A 51 -10.33 4.05 5.73
N GLU A 52 -9.90 2.91 6.24
CA GLU A 52 -10.77 1.79 6.59
C GLU A 52 -10.80 1.59 8.11
N GLU A 53 -11.98 1.22 8.62
CA GLU A 53 -12.18 0.97 10.05
C GLU A 53 -11.47 -0.29 10.55
N PHE A 54 -11.09 -1.19 9.62
CA PHE A 54 -10.32 -2.38 9.95
C PHE A 54 -9.00 -2.02 10.65
N THR A 55 -8.65 -2.80 11.67
CA THR A 55 -7.45 -2.59 12.47
C THR A 55 -6.47 -3.73 12.29
N SER A 56 -5.26 -3.39 11.87
CA SER A 56 -4.13 -4.29 11.67
C SER A 56 -3.17 -4.23 12.85
N VAL A 57 -2.78 -5.40 13.36
CA VAL A 57 -1.75 -5.54 14.41
C VAL A 57 -0.38 -5.59 13.76
N ILE A 58 0.49 -4.63 14.08
CA ILE A 58 1.78 -4.46 13.44
C ILE A 58 2.88 -5.08 14.30
N LYS A 59 3.39 -6.24 13.85
CA LYS A 59 4.47 -7.00 14.50
C LYS A 59 5.84 -6.79 13.85
N GLY A 60 5.84 -6.18 12.67
CA GLY A 60 7.00 -6.07 11.82
C GLY A 60 6.72 -5.16 10.63
N TYR A 61 7.77 -4.96 9.83
CA TYR A 61 7.68 -4.11 8.65
C TYR A 61 6.76 -4.71 7.56
N GLY A 62 6.69 -6.04 7.45
CA GLY A 62 5.78 -6.71 6.51
C GLY A 62 4.31 -6.40 6.83
N GLU A 63 3.93 -6.46 8.10
CA GLU A 63 2.59 -6.06 8.56
C GLU A 63 2.36 -4.57 8.36
N LEU A 64 3.39 -3.72 8.53
CA LEU A 64 3.29 -2.30 8.22
C LEU A 64 2.99 -2.08 6.73
N LEU A 65 3.64 -2.79 5.81
CA LEU A 65 3.30 -2.75 4.39
C LEU A 65 1.85 -3.24 4.17
N ASN A 66 1.49 -4.37 4.77
CA ASN A 66 0.17 -4.98 4.62
C ASN A 66 -0.97 -4.20 5.29
N SER A 67 -0.66 -3.19 6.09
CA SER A 67 -1.64 -2.23 6.62
C SER A 67 -2.14 -1.23 5.57
N MET A 68 -1.63 -1.31 4.34
CA MET A 68 -2.07 -0.51 3.21
C MET A 68 -2.41 -1.42 2.04
N ARG A 69 -3.47 -1.07 1.31
CA ARG A 69 -3.81 -1.71 0.04
C ARG A 69 -3.80 -0.71 -1.10
N ILE A 70 -3.51 -1.18 -2.30
CA ILE A 70 -3.65 -0.40 -3.53
C ILE A 70 -4.62 -1.13 -4.45
N SER A 71 -5.55 -0.40 -5.03
CA SER A 71 -6.52 -0.88 -6.01
C SER A 71 -6.48 0.00 -7.25
N PHE A 72 -6.48 -0.61 -8.43
CA PHE A 72 -6.62 0.11 -9.70
C PHE A 72 -7.44 -0.70 -10.70
N PRO A 73 -8.77 -0.75 -10.53
CA PRO A 73 -9.63 -1.66 -11.29
C PRO A 73 -9.58 -1.44 -12.80
N SER A 74 -9.40 -0.19 -13.25
CA SER A 74 -9.29 0.13 -14.67
C SER A 74 -8.05 -0.47 -15.35
N ALA A 75 -7.05 -0.88 -14.57
CA ALA A 75 -5.84 -1.55 -15.01
C ALA A 75 -5.83 -3.06 -14.68
N GLY A 76 -6.96 -3.62 -14.24
CA GLY A 76 -7.07 -5.02 -13.85
C GLY A 76 -6.46 -5.36 -12.48
N VAL A 77 -6.04 -4.36 -11.71
CA VAL A 77 -5.47 -4.55 -10.37
C VAL A 77 -6.57 -4.44 -9.33
N GLY A 78 -6.88 -5.55 -8.66
CA GLY A 78 -7.79 -5.57 -7.50
C GLY A 78 -7.21 -4.89 -6.26
N SER A 79 -7.89 -5.00 -5.12
CA SER A 79 -7.40 -4.42 -3.86
C SER A 79 -6.35 -5.33 -3.22
N TYR A 80 -5.07 -5.03 -3.43
CA TYR A 80 -3.95 -5.84 -2.95
C TYR A 80 -3.15 -5.14 -1.85
N CYS A 81 -2.68 -5.90 -0.87
CA CYS A 81 -1.74 -5.41 0.14
C CYS A 81 -0.47 -4.87 -0.52
N LEU A 82 0.09 -3.79 -0.01
CA LEU A 82 1.32 -3.22 -0.54
C LEU A 82 2.47 -4.25 -0.55
N GLY A 83 2.57 -5.07 0.50
CA GLY A 83 3.56 -6.16 0.57
C GLY A 83 3.35 -7.30 -0.44
N HIS A 84 2.20 -7.37 -1.09
CA HIS A 84 1.97 -8.26 -2.25
C HIS A 84 2.45 -7.62 -3.55
N ILE A 85 2.22 -6.32 -3.70
CA ILE A 85 2.61 -5.55 -4.90
C ILE A 85 4.14 -5.41 -4.98
N ILE A 86 4.79 -5.28 -3.83
CA ILE A 86 6.24 -5.10 -3.70
C ILE A 86 6.81 -5.93 -2.54
N SER A 87 8.07 -6.35 -2.66
CA SER A 87 8.85 -6.78 -1.50
C SER A 87 9.38 -5.56 -0.73
N ALA A 88 9.66 -5.69 0.57
CA ALA A 88 10.23 -4.60 1.38
C ALA A 88 11.52 -4.01 0.75
N SER A 89 11.66 -2.67 0.78
CA SER A 89 12.90 -2.01 0.40
C SER A 89 14.04 -2.37 1.35
N GLN A 90 15.30 -2.30 0.89
CA GLN A 90 16.47 -2.46 1.76
C GLN A 90 16.52 -1.40 2.86
N ASN A 91 15.99 -0.21 2.58
CA ASN A 91 15.97 0.92 3.50
C ASN A 91 14.83 0.86 4.52
N LEU A 92 13.91 -0.11 4.37
CA LEU A 92 12.68 -0.22 5.14
C LEU A 92 11.98 1.13 5.27
N ASP A 93 11.88 1.85 4.15
CA ASP A 93 11.31 3.20 4.08
C ASP A 93 9.88 3.15 3.53
N ILE A 94 8.91 3.42 4.40
CA ILE A 94 7.50 3.30 4.04
C ILE A 94 7.06 4.31 2.97
N VAL A 95 7.73 5.46 2.88
CA VAL A 95 7.47 6.49 1.87
C VAL A 95 7.99 6.01 0.52
N GLU A 96 9.21 5.48 0.48
CA GLU A 96 9.81 4.87 -0.71
C GLU A 96 8.95 3.70 -1.21
N ASP A 97 8.57 2.82 -0.30
CA ASP A 97 7.82 1.61 -0.59
C ASP A 97 6.41 1.91 -1.09
N LEU A 98 5.66 2.80 -0.44
CA LEU A 98 4.33 3.16 -0.93
C LEU A 98 4.41 3.84 -2.30
N LYS A 99 5.39 4.74 -2.51
CA LYS A 99 5.60 5.39 -3.82
C LYS A 99 5.88 4.34 -4.91
N ARG A 100 6.73 3.36 -4.62
CA ARG A 100 7.06 2.28 -5.55
C ARG A 100 5.85 1.41 -5.86
N GLY A 101 5.03 1.08 -4.87
CA GLY A 101 3.77 0.36 -5.04
C GLY A 101 2.79 1.10 -5.95
N ILE A 102 2.55 2.39 -5.68
CA ILE A 102 1.65 3.22 -6.50
C ILE A 102 2.16 3.31 -7.94
N ASN A 103 3.46 3.56 -8.15
CA ASN A 103 4.04 3.64 -9.49
C ASN A 103 3.95 2.31 -10.24
N ARG A 104 4.21 1.17 -9.58
CA ARG A 104 4.07 -0.15 -10.19
C ARG A 104 2.64 -0.39 -10.65
N VAL A 105 1.65 -0.09 -9.82
CA VAL A 105 0.24 -0.23 -10.18
C VAL A 105 -0.18 0.74 -11.29
N ALA A 106 0.28 1.99 -11.25
CA ALA A 106 -0.11 3.01 -12.22
C ALA A 106 0.50 2.80 -13.61
N PHE A 107 1.75 2.31 -13.68
CA PHE A 107 2.54 2.31 -14.92
C PHE A 107 3.05 0.94 -15.39
N ALA A 108 3.00 -0.08 -14.54
CA ALA A 108 3.35 -1.46 -14.88
C ALA A 108 2.42 -2.49 -14.20
N PRO A 109 1.09 -2.31 -14.26
CA PRO A 109 0.11 -3.15 -13.55
C PRO A 109 0.20 -4.64 -13.90
N GLU A 110 0.61 -4.98 -15.12
CA GLU A 110 0.84 -6.34 -15.60
C GLU A 110 1.96 -7.08 -14.86
N THR A 111 2.79 -6.35 -14.12
CA THR A 111 3.87 -6.91 -13.30
C THR A 111 3.41 -7.24 -11.87
N VAL A 112 2.17 -6.88 -11.51
CA VAL A 112 1.54 -7.30 -10.25
C VAL A 112 0.94 -8.68 -10.47
N GLU A 113 1.38 -9.67 -9.69
CA GLU A 113 0.88 -11.05 -9.83
C GLU A 113 -0.63 -11.09 -9.56
N PRO A 114 -1.43 -11.67 -10.48
CA PRO A 114 -2.89 -11.74 -10.36
C PRO A 114 -3.32 -12.74 -9.29
N SER A 115 -4.50 -12.52 -8.71
CA SER A 115 -5.12 -13.47 -7.78
C SER A 115 -5.35 -14.82 -8.49
N GLY A 116 -4.71 -15.89 -8.03
CA GLY A 116 -4.94 -17.26 -8.52
C GLY A 116 -3.72 -18.02 -9.05
N SER A 117 -2.52 -17.42 -9.07
CA SER A 117 -1.29 -18.16 -9.36
C SER A 117 -0.82 -18.98 -8.14
N ASP A 118 -1.46 -20.12 -7.86
CA ASP A 118 -1.06 -21.23 -6.96
C ASP A 118 -0.47 -20.92 -5.55
N LYS A 119 -0.47 -19.66 -5.13
CA LYS A 119 0.00 -19.20 -3.82
C LYS A 119 -1.04 -18.24 -3.28
N VAL A 120 -1.84 -18.73 -2.34
CA VAL A 120 -2.60 -17.86 -1.44
C VAL A 120 -1.56 -17.12 -0.58
N VAL A 121 -0.99 -16.02 -1.06
CA VAL A 121 -0.15 -15.13 -0.24
C VAL A 121 -1.07 -14.18 0.54
N CYS A 122 -2.07 -14.75 1.20
CA CYS A 122 -2.75 -14.07 2.29
C CYS A 122 -1.84 -14.25 3.51
N HIS A 123 -1.31 -13.16 4.05
CA HIS A 123 -0.54 -13.20 5.30
C HIS A 123 -1.43 -13.47 6.53
N ASN A 124 -2.69 -13.90 6.33
CA ASN A 124 -3.70 -14.10 7.38
C ASN A 124 -3.84 -12.88 8.30
N CYS A 125 -3.73 -11.67 7.74
CA CYS A 125 -3.91 -10.43 8.48
C CYS A 125 -5.35 -10.21 8.97
N GLY A 126 -6.30 -11.08 8.61
CA GLY A 126 -7.72 -10.97 8.95
C GLY A 126 -8.51 -9.95 8.11
N CYS A 127 -7.87 -9.31 7.14
CA CYS A 127 -8.43 -8.22 6.34
C CYS A 127 -9.32 -8.65 5.15
N GLY A 128 -9.59 -9.95 5.00
CA GLY A 128 -10.35 -10.51 3.86
C GLY A 128 -9.66 -10.23 2.52
N CYS A 129 -8.85 -11.17 2.03
CA CYS A 129 -8.21 -11.06 0.70
C CYS A 129 -9.04 -11.84 -0.33
#